data_AF-A0A0F6VZG6-F1
#
_entry.id   AF-A0A0F6VZG6-F1
#
_cell.length_a   1.000
_cell.length_b   1.000
_cell.length_c   1.000
_cell.angle_alpha   90.00
_cell.angle_beta   90.00
_cell.angle_gamma   90.00
#
_symmetry.space_group_name_H-M   'P 1'
#
loop_
_entity.id
_entity.type
_entity.pdbx_description
1 polymer ?
#
loop_
_entity_poly.entity_id
_entity_poly.type
_entity_poly.pdbx_seq_one_letter_code
_entity_poly.pdbx_strand_id
1 'polypeptide(L)'
;MRTGWHVVLFAIAAVALALPLFVQAPSAPAQERALPPRAAHHFDPSIRVRDALVRGDLARARRAARELARAEPSAPLRSLWLDVMHGAAREVASARDLGAAAHALGTVARTCGECHREMGARARTSDAPGAASDATVSPRHHAWASDRLWEGLVMSDAERYAAGAAALLASTPEIANDVVRERARDARRARDDAMRARAYGALLGTCAECHRAR
;
A
#
# COMPACT_ATOMS: atom_id res chain seq x y z
N MET A 1 -67.95 -48.26 -5.76
CA MET A 1 -67.10 -48.51 -4.56
C MET A 1 -66.37 -47.19 -4.28
N ARG A 2 -66.97 -46.26 -3.53
CA ARG A 2 -66.85 -46.06 -2.05
C ARG A 2 -65.38 -45.85 -1.63
N THR A 3 -64.97 -44.57 -1.45
CA THR A 3 -64.68 -43.89 -0.16
C THR A 3 -63.41 -44.40 0.53
N GLY A 4 -62.48 -43.58 1.03
CA GLY A 4 -62.52 -42.17 1.32
C GLY A 4 -61.14 -41.68 1.78
N TRP A 5 -61.03 -40.35 1.86
CA TRP A 5 -59.85 -39.61 2.27
C TRP A 5 -59.67 -39.63 3.79
N HIS A 6 -58.45 -39.81 4.27
CA HIS A 6 -58.05 -39.36 5.60
C HIS A 6 -56.84 -38.44 5.49
N VAL A 7 -57.15 -37.15 5.64
CA VAL A 7 -56.23 -36.06 5.90
C VAL A 7 -55.64 -36.25 7.30
N VAL A 8 -54.33 -36.44 7.41
CA VAL A 8 -53.62 -36.35 8.70
C VAL A 8 -53.03 -34.95 8.80
N LEU A 9 -53.72 -34.11 9.58
CA LEU A 9 -53.25 -32.80 10.04
C LEU A 9 -52.16 -33.03 11.10
N PHE A 10 -50.90 -32.75 10.77
CA PHE A 10 -49.84 -32.59 11.77
C PHE A 10 -49.80 -31.13 12.23
N ALA A 11 -50.13 -30.93 13.51
CA ALA A 11 -49.98 -29.66 14.20
C ALA A 11 -48.49 -29.36 14.42
N ILE A 12 -48.01 -28.26 13.83
CA ILE A 12 -46.68 -27.71 14.12
C ILE A 12 -46.80 -26.87 15.41
N ALA A 13 -46.32 -27.41 16.52
CA ALA A 13 -46.13 -26.65 17.74
C ALA A 13 -44.92 -25.72 17.57
N ALA A 14 -45.16 -24.42 17.44
CA ALA A 14 -44.13 -23.40 17.41
C ALA A 14 -43.56 -23.19 18.82
N VAL A 15 -42.37 -23.74 19.07
CA VAL A 15 -41.57 -23.41 20.26
C VAL A 15 -40.80 -22.13 19.97
N ALA A 16 -41.31 -21.00 20.45
CA ALA A 16 -40.61 -19.72 20.43
C ALA A 16 -39.49 -19.75 21.48
N LEU A 17 -38.30 -20.18 21.06
CA LEU A 17 -37.06 -20.03 21.83
C LEU A 17 -36.67 -18.55 21.87
N ALA A 18 -36.95 -17.90 23.00
CA ALA A 18 -36.46 -16.57 23.33
C ALA A 18 -34.93 -16.63 23.52
N LEU A 19 -34.19 -16.40 22.45
CA LEU A 19 -32.75 -16.14 22.51
C LEU A 19 -32.52 -14.77 23.17
N PRO A 20 -31.75 -14.68 24.27
CA PRO A 20 -31.37 -13.40 24.81
C PRO A 20 -30.50 -12.67 23.78
N LEU A 21 -30.99 -11.51 23.32
CA LEU A 21 -30.21 -10.53 22.60
C LEU A 21 -29.09 -10.05 23.53
N PHE A 22 -27.94 -10.72 23.48
CA PHE A 22 -26.69 -10.12 23.94
C PHE A 22 -26.40 -8.94 23.03
N VAL A 23 -26.87 -7.77 23.46
CA VAL A 23 -26.41 -6.48 22.94
C VAL A 23 -24.92 -6.44 23.20
N GLN A 24 -24.11 -6.80 22.20
CA GLN A 24 -22.69 -6.49 22.21
C GLN A 24 -22.59 -4.98 22.28
N ALA A 25 -22.19 -4.47 23.44
CA ALA A 25 -21.80 -3.07 23.57
C ALA A 25 -20.76 -2.77 22.47
N PRO A 26 -20.88 -1.63 21.76
CA PRO A 26 -19.89 -1.25 20.77
C PRO A 26 -18.52 -1.27 21.44
N SER A 27 -17.62 -2.08 20.90
CA SER A 27 -16.23 -2.12 21.35
C SER A 27 -15.70 -0.70 21.20
N ALA A 28 -15.21 -0.11 22.29
CA ALA A 28 -14.59 1.20 22.25
C ALA A 28 -13.54 1.23 21.11
N PRO A 29 -13.50 2.29 20.28
CA PRO A 29 -12.51 2.38 19.22
C PRO A 29 -11.13 2.18 19.83
N ALA A 30 -10.37 1.23 19.29
CA ALA A 30 -9.02 0.94 19.73
C ALA A 30 -8.25 2.27 19.79
N GLN A 31 -7.84 2.68 20.99
CA GLN A 31 -7.15 3.96 21.19
C GLN A 31 -5.93 4.02 20.27
N GLU A 32 -6.01 4.96 19.34
CA GLU A 32 -5.02 5.26 18.34
C GLU A 32 -3.75 5.77 19.03
N ARG A 33 -2.80 4.87 19.28
CA ARG A 33 -1.46 5.30 19.70
C ARG A 33 -0.83 6.04 18.53
N ALA A 34 -0.76 7.37 18.64
CA ALA A 34 0.10 8.16 17.78
C ALA A 34 1.50 7.53 17.79
N LEU A 35 2.02 7.23 16.60
CA LEU A 35 3.37 6.72 16.44
C LEU A 35 4.34 7.64 17.19
N PRO A 36 5.24 7.11 18.04
CA PRO A 36 6.18 7.94 18.76
C PRO A 36 7.02 8.76 17.76
N PRO A 37 7.45 10.00 18.12
CA PRO A 37 8.17 10.92 17.23
C PRO A 37 9.38 10.32 16.49
N ARG A 38 9.91 9.20 16.99
CA ARG A 38 11.11 8.54 16.47
C ARG A 38 10.82 7.57 15.30
N ALA A 39 9.58 7.11 15.11
CA ALA A 39 9.19 6.38 13.91
C ALA A 39 9.21 7.27 12.64
N ALA A 40 9.19 8.60 12.81
CA ALA A 40 9.31 9.56 11.71
C ALA A 40 10.74 9.64 11.12
N HIS A 41 11.77 9.24 11.88
CA HIS A 41 13.16 9.57 11.55
C HIS A 41 13.70 8.88 10.29
N HIS A 42 13.32 7.63 10.02
CA HIS A 42 13.69 6.92 8.77
C HIS A 42 12.61 7.05 7.68
N PHE A 43 11.40 7.48 8.03
CA PHE A 43 10.32 7.67 7.07
C PHE A 43 10.59 8.87 6.15
N ASP A 44 10.99 10.01 6.71
CA ASP A 44 11.20 11.23 5.92
C ASP A 44 12.24 11.07 4.78
N PRO A 45 13.44 10.48 5.01
CA PRO A 45 14.37 10.22 3.92
C PRO A 45 13.80 9.30 2.84
N SER A 46 13.03 8.26 3.20
CA SER A 46 12.44 7.33 2.24
C SER A 46 11.41 8.00 1.32
N ILE A 47 10.57 8.89 1.86
CA ILE A 47 9.64 9.71 1.06
C ILE A 47 10.41 10.64 0.13
N ARG A 48 11.49 11.27 0.62
CA ARG A 48 12.35 12.10 -0.24
C ARG A 48 12.99 11.33 -1.39
N VAL A 49 13.40 10.08 -1.17
CA VAL A 49 13.91 9.21 -2.25
C VAL A 49 12.82 8.96 -3.28
N ARG A 50 11.65 8.51 -2.83
CA ARG A 50 10.50 8.22 -3.69
C ARG A 50 10.10 9.42 -4.54
N ASP A 51 9.91 10.57 -3.91
CA ASP A 51 9.50 11.79 -4.59
C ASP A 51 10.53 12.28 -5.60
N ALA A 52 11.84 12.10 -5.30
CA ALA A 52 12.91 12.42 -6.24
C ALA A 52 12.89 11.49 -7.46
N LEU A 53 12.64 10.19 -7.26
CA LEU A 53 12.48 9.23 -8.36
C LEU A 53 11.25 9.53 -9.21
N VAL A 54 10.11 9.85 -8.59
CA VAL A 54 8.90 10.28 -9.32
C VAL A 54 9.20 11.49 -10.21
N ARG A 55 10.03 12.43 -9.78
CA ARG A 55 10.46 13.59 -10.59
C ARG A 55 11.60 13.30 -11.57
N GLY A 56 12.14 12.07 -11.59
CA GLY A 56 13.30 11.72 -12.40
C GLY A 56 14.62 12.36 -11.98
N ASP A 57 14.73 12.81 -10.73
CA ASP A 57 15.94 13.42 -10.15
C ASP A 57 16.79 12.37 -9.42
N LEU A 58 17.62 11.66 -10.18
CA LEU A 58 18.49 10.61 -9.64
C LEU A 58 19.49 11.17 -8.62
N ALA A 59 20.02 12.38 -8.84
CA ALA A 59 21.01 12.97 -7.95
C ALA A 59 20.41 13.23 -6.55
N ARG A 60 19.19 13.75 -6.50
CA ARG A 60 18.45 13.96 -5.25
C ARG A 60 18.00 12.64 -4.63
N ALA A 61 17.57 11.67 -5.42
CA ALA A 61 17.25 10.32 -4.93
C ALA A 61 18.47 9.69 -4.23
N ARG A 62 19.64 9.72 -4.86
CA ARG A 62 20.88 9.20 -4.27
C ARG A 62 21.28 9.92 -2.98
N ARG A 63 21.10 11.25 -2.89
CA ARG A 63 21.35 12.02 -1.66
C ARG A 63 20.45 11.58 -0.51
N ALA A 64 19.14 11.56 -0.73
CA ALA A 64 18.18 11.13 0.28
C ALA A 64 18.39 9.66 0.69
N ALA A 65 18.80 8.80 -0.25
CA ALA A 65 19.10 7.40 0.03
C ALA A 65 20.34 7.23 0.92
N ARG A 66 21.36 8.10 0.79
CA ARG A 66 22.49 8.11 1.74
C ARG A 66 22.09 8.53 3.14
N GLU A 67 21.12 9.43 3.27
CA GLU A 67 20.55 9.80 4.57
C GLU A 67 19.77 8.61 5.16
N LEU A 68 18.94 7.96 4.35
CA LEU A 68 18.19 6.76 4.75
C LEU A 68 19.13 5.63 5.21
N ALA A 69 20.20 5.38 4.47
CA ALA A 69 21.19 4.33 4.78
C ALA A 69 21.97 4.54 6.09
N ARG A 70 21.87 5.74 6.69
CA ARG A 70 22.49 6.11 7.98
C ARG A 70 21.45 6.45 9.05
N ALA A 71 20.17 6.22 8.78
CA ALA A 71 19.11 6.58 9.71
C ALA A 71 19.14 5.61 10.90
N GLU A 72 19.51 6.11 12.07
CA GLU A 72 19.48 5.29 13.29
C GLU A 72 18.02 4.99 13.69
N PRO A 73 17.70 3.74 14.06
CA PRO A 73 16.40 3.42 14.62
C PRO A 73 16.25 4.04 16.01
N SER A 74 15.01 4.22 16.46
CA SER A 74 14.78 4.36 17.90
C SER A 74 15.17 3.07 18.61
N ALA A 75 16.13 3.16 19.53
CA ALA A 75 16.43 2.10 20.49
C ALA A 75 15.14 1.66 21.22
N PRO A 76 14.97 0.36 21.53
CA PRO A 76 15.95 -0.74 21.40
C PRO A 76 15.83 -1.57 20.10
N LEU A 77 15.13 -1.07 19.08
CA LEU A 77 14.81 -1.85 17.88
C LEU A 77 15.99 -1.90 16.90
N ARG A 78 17.00 -2.73 17.19
CA ARG A 78 17.90 -3.25 16.15
C ARG A 78 17.35 -4.58 15.67
N SER A 79 16.83 -4.61 14.45
CA SER A 79 16.33 -5.81 13.79
C SER A 79 17.13 -6.08 12.52
N LEU A 80 17.18 -7.36 12.11
CA LEU A 80 17.76 -7.77 10.82
C LEU A 80 17.21 -6.94 9.65
N TRP A 81 15.94 -6.54 9.72
CA TRP A 81 15.28 -5.74 8.68
C TRP A 81 15.89 -4.36 8.50
N LEU A 82 16.46 -3.75 9.56
CA LEU A 82 17.13 -2.46 9.43
C LEU A 82 18.43 -2.57 8.65
N ASP A 83 19.19 -3.65 8.84
CA ASP A 83 20.41 -3.88 8.07
C ASP A 83 20.09 -4.12 6.60
N VAL A 84 19.02 -4.88 6.32
CA VAL A 84 18.51 -5.09 4.96
C VAL A 84 18.03 -3.77 4.34
N MET A 85 17.30 -2.95 5.10
CA MET A 85 16.82 -1.64 4.65
C MET A 85 17.98 -0.70 4.33
N HIS A 86 18.99 -0.63 5.20
CA HIS A 86 20.20 0.15 4.95
C HIS A 86 20.97 -0.37 3.73
N GLY A 87 21.03 -1.69 3.54
CA GLY A 87 21.59 -2.32 2.33
C GLY A 87 20.89 -1.83 1.06
N ALA A 88 19.56 -1.96 1.00
CA ALA A 88 18.77 -1.52 -0.14
C ALA A 88 18.85 0.00 -0.36
N ALA A 89 18.92 0.81 0.71
CA ALA A 89 19.14 2.25 0.59
C ALA A 89 20.52 2.58 0.00
N ARG A 90 21.57 1.81 0.33
CA ARG A 90 22.89 1.94 -0.32
C ARG A 90 22.86 1.57 -1.79
N GLU A 91 22.04 0.60 -2.19
CA GLU A 91 21.81 0.27 -3.60
C GLU A 91 21.17 1.45 -4.34
N VAL A 92 20.13 2.09 -3.77
CA VAL A 92 19.56 3.32 -4.36
C VAL A 92 20.62 4.42 -4.45
N ALA A 93 21.44 4.60 -3.42
CA ALA A 93 22.48 5.62 -3.38
C ALA A 93 23.59 5.44 -4.44
N SER A 94 23.80 4.20 -4.89
CA SER A 94 24.83 3.81 -5.87
C SER A 94 24.28 3.47 -7.26
N ALA A 95 22.96 3.37 -7.41
CA ALA A 95 22.28 3.05 -8.66
C ALA A 95 22.69 4.00 -9.79
N ARG A 96 23.04 3.48 -10.96
CA ARG A 96 23.62 4.26 -12.09
C ARG A 96 22.57 5.05 -12.87
N ASP A 97 21.33 4.60 -12.83
CA ASP A 97 20.19 5.16 -13.54
C ASP A 97 18.92 5.12 -12.66
N LEU A 98 17.83 5.71 -13.17
CA LEU A 98 16.55 5.81 -12.47
C LEU A 98 15.84 4.46 -12.32
N GLY A 99 15.99 3.55 -13.28
CA GLY A 99 15.36 2.23 -13.25
C GLY A 99 15.96 1.37 -12.14
N ALA A 100 17.29 1.30 -12.06
CA ALA A 100 18.00 0.63 -10.98
C ALA A 100 17.66 1.23 -9.61
N ALA A 101 17.59 2.57 -9.51
CA ALA A 101 17.24 3.24 -8.27
C ALA A 101 15.79 2.96 -7.84
N ALA A 102 14.85 2.92 -8.79
CA ALA A 102 13.45 2.61 -8.53
C ALA A 102 13.25 1.15 -8.11
N HIS A 103 13.97 0.21 -8.73
CA HIS A 103 13.95 -1.19 -8.31
C HIS A 103 14.46 -1.36 -6.87
N ALA A 104 15.61 -0.76 -6.55
CA ALA A 104 16.17 -0.79 -5.20
C ALA A 104 15.24 -0.12 -4.16
N LEU A 105 14.54 0.97 -4.53
CA LEU A 105 13.52 1.56 -3.66
C LEU A 105 12.33 0.62 -3.43
N GLY A 106 11.93 -0.17 -4.43
CA GLY A 106 10.95 -1.24 -4.24
C GLY A 106 11.38 -2.23 -3.16
N THR A 107 12.66 -2.63 -3.14
CA THR A 107 13.23 -3.46 -2.08
C THR A 107 13.16 -2.78 -0.71
N VAL A 108 13.52 -1.49 -0.62
CA VAL A 108 13.37 -0.70 0.63
C VAL A 108 11.92 -0.77 1.13
N ALA A 109 10.94 -0.50 0.27
CA ALA A 109 9.53 -0.49 0.65
C ALA A 109 9.04 -1.85 1.17
N ARG A 110 9.46 -2.96 0.53
CA ARG A 110 9.17 -4.32 1.01
C ARG A 110 9.75 -4.57 2.40
N THR A 111 11.01 -4.19 2.61
CA THR A 111 11.68 -4.39 3.89
C THR A 111 11.03 -3.57 5.00
N CYS A 112 10.54 -2.36 4.69
CA CYS A 112 9.69 -1.62 5.62
C CYS A 112 8.43 -2.41 5.99
N GLY A 113 7.73 -2.98 5.00
CA GLY A 113 6.54 -3.82 5.21
C GLY A 113 6.80 -5.05 6.08
N GLU A 114 7.90 -5.76 5.83
CA GLU A 114 8.31 -6.93 6.60
C GLU A 114 8.56 -6.58 8.08
N CYS A 115 9.32 -5.51 8.32
CA CYS A 115 9.57 -5.01 9.67
C CYS A 115 8.28 -4.55 10.34
N HIS A 116 7.43 -3.79 9.66
CA HIS A 116 6.17 -3.27 10.21
C HIS A 116 5.20 -4.40 10.56
N ARG A 117 5.12 -5.44 9.73
CA ARG A 117 4.31 -6.63 9.99
C ARG A 117 4.81 -7.38 11.23
N GLU A 118 6.11 -7.62 11.36
CA GLU A 118 6.69 -8.29 12.53
C GLU A 118 6.45 -7.51 13.82
N MET A 119 6.53 -6.18 13.74
CA MET A 119 6.27 -5.28 14.87
C MET A 119 4.78 -5.08 15.18
N GLY A 120 3.87 -5.65 14.38
CA GLY A 120 2.42 -5.42 14.50
C GLY A 120 2.01 -3.97 14.28
N ALA A 121 2.81 -3.20 13.53
CA ALA A 121 2.51 -1.81 13.22
C ALA A 121 1.30 -1.72 12.29
N ARG A 122 0.39 -0.78 12.58
CA ARG A 122 -0.79 -0.49 11.74
C ARG A 122 -0.68 0.91 11.21
N ALA A 123 -0.99 1.10 9.93
CA ALA A 123 -1.04 2.44 9.36
C ALA A 123 -2.42 3.05 9.48
N ARG A 124 -2.43 4.37 9.63
CA ARG A 124 -3.58 5.17 9.33
C ARG A 124 -3.87 5.08 7.82
N THR A 125 -5.14 4.97 7.46
CA THR A 125 -5.61 5.16 6.09
C THR A 125 -5.91 6.64 5.92
N SER A 126 -5.36 7.28 4.90
CA SER A 126 -5.96 8.54 4.42
C SER A 126 -7.01 8.21 3.38
N ASP A 127 -8.10 8.98 3.37
CA ASP A 127 -9.18 8.78 2.42
C ASP A 127 -8.73 9.00 0.97
N ALA A 128 -9.50 8.46 0.04
CA ALA A 128 -9.39 8.85 -1.36
C ALA A 128 -9.73 10.34 -1.52
N PRO A 129 -9.12 11.07 -2.48
CA PRO A 129 -9.61 12.36 -2.88
C PRO A 129 -11.11 12.21 -3.21
N GLY A 130 -11.94 13.05 -2.61
CA GLY A 130 -13.39 12.93 -2.77
C GLY A 130 -13.79 12.94 -4.25
N ALA A 131 -14.82 12.14 -4.60
CA ALA A 131 -15.33 11.99 -5.96
C ALA A 131 -15.89 13.29 -6.60
N ALA A 132 -15.92 14.39 -5.86
CA ALA A 132 -16.52 15.67 -6.25
C ALA A 132 -15.71 16.50 -7.26
N SER A 133 -14.50 16.07 -7.62
CA SER A 133 -13.80 16.58 -8.81
C SER A 133 -13.59 15.41 -9.75
N ASP A 134 -14.18 15.44 -10.96
CA ASP A 134 -14.06 14.44 -12.03
C ASP A 134 -12.97 13.39 -11.76
N ALA A 135 -13.41 12.29 -11.14
CA ALA A 135 -12.60 11.32 -10.41
C ALA A 135 -11.55 10.57 -11.27
N THR A 136 -11.42 10.94 -12.54
CA THR A 136 -10.55 10.29 -13.52
C THR A 136 -9.50 11.23 -14.11
N VAL A 137 -9.60 12.56 -13.94
CA VAL A 137 -8.88 13.55 -14.79
C VAL A 137 -7.85 14.42 -14.04
N SER A 138 -7.63 14.20 -12.74
CA SER A 138 -6.70 15.04 -11.96
C SER A 138 -5.31 14.40 -11.82
N PRO A 139 -4.19 15.13 -12.05
CA PRO A 139 -2.85 14.70 -11.66
C PRO A 139 -2.74 14.28 -10.18
N ARG A 140 -3.63 14.79 -9.31
CA ARG A 140 -3.70 14.36 -7.91
C ARG A 140 -4.14 12.90 -7.76
N HIS A 141 -4.87 12.34 -8.73
CA HIS A 141 -5.36 10.97 -8.68
C HIS A 141 -4.26 9.95 -8.96
N HIS A 142 -3.38 10.17 -9.96
CA HIS A 142 -2.23 9.28 -10.16
C HIS A 142 -1.26 9.32 -8.98
N ALA A 143 -1.09 10.51 -8.38
CA ALA A 143 -0.16 10.69 -7.27
C ALA A 143 -0.68 9.94 -6.05
N TRP A 144 -1.97 10.13 -5.74
CA TRP A 144 -2.65 9.38 -4.70
C TRP A 144 -2.61 7.87 -4.92
N ALA A 145 -2.85 7.40 -6.15
CA ALA A 145 -2.85 5.97 -6.45
C ALA A 145 -1.44 5.35 -6.30
N SER A 146 -0.39 6.09 -6.69
CA SER A 146 1.01 5.73 -6.43
C SER A 146 1.35 5.75 -4.93
N ASP A 147 0.83 6.71 -4.17
CA ASP A 147 0.96 6.77 -2.71
C ASP A 147 0.30 5.56 -2.03
N ARG A 148 -0.88 5.14 -2.50
CA ARG A 148 -1.54 3.93 -2.01
C ARG A 148 -0.73 2.66 -2.25
N LEU A 149 -0.09 2.52 -3.41
CA LEU A 149 0.82 1.40 -3.66
C LEU A 149 2.02 1.41 -2.70
N TRP A 150 2.64 2.58 -2.50
CA TRP A 150 3.74 2.76 -1.56
C TRP A 150 3.35 2.36 -0.14
N GLU A 151 2.22 2.89 0.35
CA GLU A 151 1.74 2.61 1.70
C GLU A 151 1.36 1.14 1.87
N GLY A 152 0.73 0.53 0.86
CA GLY A 152 0.43 -0.90 0.87
C GLY A 152 1.68 -1.75 1.04
N LEU A 153 2.80 -1.37 0.41
CA LEU A 153 4.09 -2.04 0.62
C LEU A 153 4.65 -1.78 2.00
N VAL A 154 4.81 -0.50 2.37
CA VAL A 154 5.43 -0.10 3.63
C VAL A 154 4.67 -0.65 4.84
N MET A 155 3.36 -0.88 4.72
CA MET A 155 2.52 -1.35 5.82
C MET A 155 2.12 -2.82 5.69
N SER A 156 2.63 -3.52 4.66
CA SER A 156 2.22 -4.90 4.35
C SER A 156 0.69 -5.06 4.23
N ASP A 157 0.03 -4.05 3.64
CA ASP A 157 -1.42 -3.96 3.46
C ASP A 157 -1.77 -4.24 1.98
N ALA A 158 -2.14 -5.49 1.71
CA ALA A 158 -2.44 -5.98 0.36
C ALA A 158 -3.67 -5.30 -0.26
N GLU A 159 -4.69 -4.98 0.54
CA GLU A 159 -5.91 -4.33 0.07
C GLU A 159 -5.63 -2.89 -0.35
N ARG A 160 -4.84 -2.16 0.45
CA ARG A 160 -4.40 -0.81 0.11
C ARG A 160 -3.55 -0.77 -1.16
N TYR A 161 -2.64 -1.74 -1.31
CA TYR A 161 -1.88 -1.90 -2.54
C TYR A 161 -2.81 -2.13 -3.74
N ALA A 162 -3.78 -3.05 -3.62
CA ALA A 162 -4.73 -3.35 -4.68
C ALA A 162 -5.60 -2.14 -5.06
N ALA A 163 -6.01 -1.33 -4.07
CA ALA A 163 -6.76 -0.10 -4.30
C ALA A 163 -5.96 0.92 -5.12
N GLY A 164 -4.67 1.10 -4.81
CA GLY A 164 -3.78 1.96 -5.60
C GLY A 164 -3.62 1.48 -7.04
N ALA A 165 -3.45 0.17 -7.25
CA ALA A 165 -3.37 -0.40 -8.59
C ALA A 165 -4.67 -0.21 -9.39
N ALA A 166 -5.82 -0.39 -8.74
CA ALA A 166 -7.14 -0.19 -9.36
C ALA A 166 -7.35 1.28 -9.78
N ALA A 167 -6.97 2.23 -8.93
CA ALA A 167 -7.10 3.65 -9.23
C ALA A 167 -6.18 4.11 -10.37
N LEU A 168 -4.96 3.58 -10.47
CA LEU A 168 -4.12 3.83 -11.65
C LEU A 168 -4.75 3.28 -12.94
N LEU A 169 -5.38 2.11 -12.89
CA LEU A 169 -6.06 1.54 -14.06
C LEU A 169 -7.30 2.33 -14.49
N ALA A 170 -7.98 2.96 -13.54
CA ALA A 170 -9.13 3.81 -13.80
C ALA A 170 -8.76 5.23 -14.28
N SER A 171 -7.47 5.59 -14.28
CA SER A 171 -7.01 6.90 -14.73
C SER A 171 -7.11 7.06 -16.25
N THR A 172 -7.34 8.29 -16.74
CA THR A 172 -7.47 8.56 -18.19
C THR A 172 -6.13 8.36 -18.93
N PRO A 173 -6.14 8.14 -20.25
CA PRO A 173 -4.92 7.99 -21.05
C PRO A 173 -3.94 9.17 -20.98
N GLU A 174 -4.43 10.39 -20.78
CA GLU A 174 -3.60 11.60 -20.61
C GLU A 174 -2.78 11.57 -19.31
N ILE A 175 -3.26 10.80 -18.33
CA ILE A 175 -2.64 10.61 -17.02
C ILE A 175 -1.84 9.31 -16.98
N ALA A 176 -2.38 8.24 -17.55
CA ALA A 176 -1.78 6.92 -17.61
C ALA A 176 -1.75 6.45 -19.06
N ASN A 177 -0.62 6.70 -19.73
CA ASN A 177 -0.36 6.13 -21.04
C ASN A 177 -0.36 4.58 -20.98
N ASP A 178 -0.28 3.91 -22.13
CA ASP A 178 -0.37 2.45 -22.18
C ASP A 178 0.72 1.75 -21.37
N VAL A 179 1.91 2.35 -21.25
CA VAL A 179 3.00 1.82 -20.43
C VAL A 179 2.62 1.87 -18.95
N VAL A 180 2.15 3.01 -18.43
CA VAL A 180 1.68 3.15 -17.04
C VAL A 180 0.52 2.19 -16.76
N ARG A 181 -0.41 2.06 -17.71
CA ARG A 181 -1.55 1.14 -17.59
C ARG A 181 -1.08 -0.32 -17.49
N GLU A 182 -0.10 -0.73 -18.29
CA GLU A 182 0.45 -2.08 -18.19
C GLU A 182 1.17 -2.29 -16.85
N ARG A 183 1.95 -1.32 -16.36
CA ARG A 183 2.55 -1.38 -15.02
C ARG A 183 1.51 -1.49 -13.90
N ALA A 184 0.38 -0.81 -14.04
CA ALA A 184 -0.73 -0.92 -13.08
C ALA A 184 -1.41 -2.30 -13.16
N ARG A 185 -1.47 -2.94 -14.33
CA ARG A 185 -1.94 -4.34 -14.45
C ARG A 185 -0.98 -5.31 -13.79
N ASP A 186 0.34 -5.13 -13.98
CA ASP A 186 1.37 -5.92 -13.31
C ASP A 186 1.27 -5.79 -11.79
N ALA A 187 1.11 -4.56 -11.28
CA ALA A 187 0.87 -4.31 -9.87
C ALA A 187 -0.39 -5.06 -9.38
N ARG A 188 -1.51 -4.98 -10.11
CA ARG A 188 -2.74 -5.69 -9.74
C ARG A 188 -2.60 -7.22 -9.74
N ARG A 189 -1.73 -7.78 -10.57
CA ARG A 189 -1.45 -9.23 -10.64
C ARG A 189 -0.47 -9.71 -9.56
N ALA A 190 0.19 -8.80 -8.84
CA ALA A 190 1.16 -9.14 -7.82
C ALA A 190 0.51 -9.81 -6.60
N ARG A 191 0.94 -11.04 -6.29
CA ARG A 191 0.30 -11.89 -5.27
C ARG A 191 0.98 -11.85 -3.91
N ASP A 192 2.26 -11.52 -3.91
CA ASP A 192 3.10 -11.42 -2.70
C ASP A 192 3.87 -10.10 -2.67
N ASP A 193 4.48 -9.79 -1.52
CA ASP A 193 5.17 -8.52 -1.30
C ASP A 193 6.41 -8.35 -2.21
N ALA A 194 7.07 -9.45 -2.59
CA ALA A 194 8.20 -9.41 -3.50
C ALA A 194 7.76 -9.02 -4.92
N MET A 195 6.65 -9.59 -5.41
CA MET A 195 6.02 -9.19 -6.68
C MET A 195 5.55 -7.74 -6.63
N ARG A 196 4.90 -7.32 -5.53
CA ARG A 196 4.41 -5.95 -5.36
C ARG A 196 5.54 -4.94 -5.39
N ALA A 197 6.66 -5.25 -4.73
CA ALA A 197 7.85 -4.41 -4.69
C ALA A 197 8.47 -4.25 -6.08
N ARG A 198 8.62 -5.36 -6.82
CA ARG A 198 9.11 -5.32 -8.21
C ARG A 198 8.20 -4.51 -9.12
N ALA A 199 6.89 -4.73 -9.04
CA ALA A 199 5.91 -4.00 -9.84
C ALA A 199 5.91 -2.49 -9.51
N TYR A 200 6.00 -2.14 -8.22
CA TYR A 200 6.09 -0.76 -7.78
C TYR A 200 7.37 -0.07 -8.25
N GLY A 201 8.53 -0.73 -8.16
CA GLY A 201 9.78 -0.21 -8.70
C GLY A 201 9.72 0.02 -10.21
N ALA A 202 9.13 -0.92 -10.97
CA ALA A 202 8.94 -0.76 -12.42
C ALA A 202 7.99 0.41 -12.76
N LEU A 203 6.93 0.59 -11.99
CA LEU A 203 6.02 1.72 -12.11
C LEU A 203 6.75 3.05 -11.86
N LEU A 204 7.53 3.15 -10.77
CA LEU A 204 8.31 4.36 -10.46
C LEU A 204 9.32 4.72 -11.56
N GLY A 205 9.99 3.73 -12.15
CA GLY A 205 10.86 3.96 -13.31
C GLY A 205 10.10 4.58 -14.49
N THR A 206 8.88 4.10 -14.74
CA THR A 206 7.99 4.64 -15.78
C THR A 206 7.54 6.07 -15.45
N CYS A 207 7.19 6.37 -14.20
CA CYS A 207 6.85 7.73 -13.76
C CYS A 207 8.01 8.71 -14.03
N ALA A 208 9.24 8.28 -13.71
CA ALA A 208 10.43 9.09 -13.89
C ALA A 208 10.69 9.46 -15.36
N GLU A 209 10.45 8.54 -16.29
CA GLU A 209 10.55 8.79 -17.73
C GLU A 209 9.51 9.83 -18.19
N CYS A 210 8.25 9.63 -17.81
CA CYS A 210 7.17 10.55 -18.16
C CYS A 210 7.36 11.96 -17.59
N HIS A 211 7.89 12.09 -16.37
CA HIS A 211 8.08 13.38 -15.72
C HIS A 211 9.34 14.12 -16.16
N ARG A 212 10.33 13.44 -16.75
CA ARG A 212 11.50 14.10 -17.36
C ARG A 212 11.23 14.68 -18.76
N ALA A 213 10.21 14.17 -19.43
CA ALA A 213 9.84 14.59 -20.79
C ALA A 213 8.91 15.82 -20.81
N ARG A 214 8.64 16.45 -19.67
CA ARG A 214 7.76 17.61 -19.52
C ARG A 214 8.53 18.89 -19.26
#